data_AF-A0A962A378-F1
#
_entry.id   AF-A0A962A378-F1
#
_cell.length_a   1.000
_cell.length_b   1.000
_cell.length_c   1.000
_cell.angle_alpha   90.00
_cell.angle_beta   90.00
_cell.angle_gamma   90.00
#
_symmetry.space_group_name_H-M   'P 1'
#
loop_
_entity.id
_entity.type
_entity.pdbx_description
1 polymer ?
#
loop_
_entity_poly.entity_id
_entity_poly.type
_entity_poly.pdbx_seq_one_letter_code
_entity_poly.pdbx_strand_id
1 'polypeptide(L)'
;KGIAKVVKQSGISFTCHDLRRTFITIAESLEISAYALKRLINHRVTDVTGGYIIVDVERLRNPVQKIEAFILEKVNGNQEAGNKSAHTS
;
A
#
# COMPACT_ATOMS: atom_id res chain seq x y z
N LYS A 1 -12.62 -2.61 -17.70
CA LYS A 1 -13.13 -1.58 -16.76
C LYS A 1 -13.15 -2.13 -15.32
N GLY A 2 -11.97 -2.27 -14.67
CA GLY A 2 -11.87 -2.85 -13.32
C GLY A 2 -12.52 -1.99 -12.23
N ILE A 3 -12.17 -0.70 -12.19
CA ILE A 3 -12.74 0.27 -11.23
C ILE A 3 -14.27 0.33 -11.34
N ALA A 4 -14.83 0.45 -12.54
CA ALA A 4 -16.28 0.52 -12.72
C ALA A 4 -17.02 -0.71 -12.17
N LYS A 5 -16.41 -1.89 -12.23
CA LYS A 5 -16.96 -3.11 -11.63
C LYS A 5 -16.96 -3.01 -10.10
N VAL A 6 -15.84 -2.59 -9.51
CA VAL A 6 -15.73 -2.43 -8.06
C VAL A 6 -16.69 -1.36 -7.55
N VAL A 7 -16.75 -0.19 -8.19
CA VAL A 7 -17.71 0.89 -7.86
C VAL A 7 -19.15 0.39 -7.90
N LYS A 8 -19.52 -0.41 -8.92
CA LYS A 8 -20.86 -1.01 -9.01
C LYS A 8 -21.14 -2.01 -7.88
N GLN A 9 -20.13 -2.75 -7.44
CA GLN A 9 -20.29 -3.78 -6.39
C GLN A 9 -20.26 -3.19 -4.98
N SER A 10 -19.43 -2.18 -4.72
CA SER A 10 -19.28 -1.56 -3.41
C SER A 10 -20.23 -0.40 -3.17
N GLY A 11 -20.77 0.22 -4.23
CA GLY A 11 -21.53 1.48 -4.14
C GLY A 11 -20.65 2.71 -3.86
N ILE A 12 -19.33 2.54 -3.79
CA ILE A 12 -18.36 3.60 -3.47
C ILE A 12 -17.74 4.10 -4.76
N SER A 13 -17.88 5.39 -5.04
CA SER A 13 -17.24 6.04 -6.19
C SER A 13 -15.80 6.42 -5.86
N PHE A 14 -14.84 6.02 -6.71
CA PHE A 14 -13.43 6.38 -6.59
C PHE A 14 -12.73 6.30 -7.95
N THR A 15 -11.57 6.93 -8.04
CA THR A 15 -10.74 6.97 -9.26
C THR A 15 -9.39 6.28 -9.07
N CYS A 16 -8.64 6.06 -10.15
CA CYS A 16 -7.24 5.60 -10.07
C CYS A 16 -6.35 6.53 -9.22
N HIS A 17 -6.64 7.84 -9.23
CA HIS A 17 -5.87 8.80 -8.46
C HIS A 17 -6.10 8.62 -6.96
N ASP A 18 -7.31 8.26 -6.55
CA ASP A 18 -7.63 8.03 -5.15
C ASP A 18 -6.91 6.78 -4.64
N LEU A 19 -6.85 5.72 -5.46
CA LEU A 19 -6.03 4.54 -5.14
C LEU A 19 -4.54 4.90 -4.96
N ARG A 20 -3.99 5.73 -5.85
CA ARG A 20 -2.60 6.20 -5.74
C ARG A 20 -2.39 7.02 -4.47
N ARG A 21 -3.31 7.92 -4.13
CA ARG A 21 -3.22 8.73 -2.90
C ARG A 21 -3.28 7.84 -1.66
N THR A 22 -4.22 6.90 -1.60
CA THR A 22 -4.31 5.92 -0.51
C THR A 22 -3.02 5.13 -0.36
N PHE A 23 -2.44 4.64 -1.47
CA PHE A 23 -1.16 3.93 -1.44
C PHE A 23 -0.01 4.79 -0.87
N ILE A 24 0.07 6.06 -1.29
CA ILE A 24 1.07 7.02 -0.77
C ILE A 24 0.88 7.27 0.71
N THR A 25 -0.37 7.52 1.15
CA THR A 25 -0.69 7.76 2.56
C THR A 25 -0.35 6.56 3.45
N ILE A 26 -0.65 5.33 2.99
CA ILE A 26 -0.27 4.11 3.72
C ILE A 26 1.25 4.00 3.81
N ALA A 27 1.96 4.19 2.70
CA ALA A 27 3.42 4.09 2.70
C ALA A 27 4.07 5.09 3.66
N GLU A 28 3.55 6.32 3.70
CA GLU A 28 4.03 7.35 4.64
C GLU A 28 3.75 6.95 6.10
N SER A 29 2.57 6.38 6.38
CA SER A 29 2.24 5.90 7.74
C SER A 29 3.11 4.73 8.21
N LEU A 30 3.74 4.00 7.28
CA LEU A 30 4.66 2.90 7.54
C LEU A 30 6.13 3.34 7.52
N GLU A 31 6.38 4.65 7.52
CA GLU A 31 7.71 5.27 7.49
C GLU A 31 8.57 4.79 6.32
N ILE A 32 7.94 4.49 5.17
CA ILE A 32 8.65 4.11 3.96
C ILE A 32 9.27 5.35 3.34
N SER A 33 10.58 5.31 3.07
CA SER A 33 11.28 6.46 2.51
C SER A 33 10.62 7.00 1.24
N ALA A 34 10.52 8.33 1.14
CA ALA A 34 9.97 9.01 -0.03
C ALA A 34 10.67 8.61 -1.35
N TYR A 35 11.96 8.24 -1.27
CA TYR A 35 12.70 7.73 -2.42
C TYR A 35 12.19 6.36 -2.88
N ALA A 36 12.02 5.39 -1.96
CA ALA A 36 11.44 4.09 -2.28
C ALA A 36 9.99 4.23 -2.79
N LEU A 37 9.20 5.10 -2.17
CA LEU A 37 7.82 5.36 -2.58
C LEU A 37 7.72 5.92 -4.00
N LYS A 38 8.55 6.93 -4.34
CA LYS A 38 8.63 7.49 -5.71
C LYS A 38 8.92 6.40 -6.75
N ARG A 39 9.79 5.43 -6.41
CA ARG A 39 10.12 4.31 -7.29
C ARG A 39 8.95 3.31 -7.41
N LEU A 40 8.28 2.97 -6.31
CA LEU A 40 7.13 2.05 -6.30
C LEU A 40 5.97 2.53 -7.16
N ILE A 41 5.71 3.84 -7.20
CA ILE A 41 4.64 4.42 -8.04
C ILE A 41 5.11 4.81 -9.44
N ASN A 42 6.33 4.44 -9.82
CA ASN A 42 6.99 4.79 -11.08
C ASN A 42 6.98 6.32 -11.36
N HIS A 43 7.16 7.13 -10.31
CA HIS A 43 7.28 8.56 -10.45
C HIS A 43 8.66 8.91 -11.02
N ARG A 44 8.72 9.86 -11.95
CA ARG A 44 9.99 10.39 -12.44
C ARG A 44 10.79 10.97 -11.27
N VAL A 45 12.00 10.47 -11.06
CA VAL A 45 12.97 11.05 -10.14
C VAL A 45 13.87 11.95 -10.99
N THR A 46 13.61 13.26 -10.95
CA THR A 46 14.36 14.25 -11.75
C THR A 46 15.63 14.74 -11.05
N ASP A 47 15.86 14.36 -9.80
CA ASP A 47 17.02 14.79 -9.03
C ASP A 47 18.28 14.05 -9.48
N VAL A 48 19.37 14.80 -9.70
CA VAL A 48 20.67 14.30 -10.16
C VAL A 48 21.20 13.18 -9.24
N THR A 49 20.90 13.27 -7.94
CA THR A 49 21.24 12.27 -6.91
C THR A 49 20.50 10.95 -7.08
N GLY A 50 19.29 10.96 -7.65
CA GLY A 50 18.49 9.76 -7.91
C GLY A 50 19.04 8.88 -9.03
N GLY A 51 19.85 9.46 -9.93
CA GLY A 51 20.55 8.73 -10.99
C GLY A 51 21.71 7.87 -10.49
N TYR A 52 22.28 8.19 -9.33
CA TYR A 52 23.41 7.44 -8.73
C TYR A 52 22.99 6.33 -7.78
N ILE A 53 21.74 6.35 -7.30
CA ILE A 53 21.23 5.29 -6.43
C ILE A 53 20.78 4.13 -7.33
N ILE A 54 21.65 3.12 -7.45
CA ILE A 54 21.28 1.82 -8.02
C ILE A 54 20.21 1.23 -7.09
N VAL A 55 18.97 1.30 -7.53
CA VAL A 55 17.85 0.70 -6.80
C VAL A 55 17.88 -0.77 -7.09
N ASP A 56 18.50 -1.51 -6.18
CA ASP A 56 18.32 -2.94 -6.11
C ASP A 56 16.83 -3.23 -5.88
N VAL A 57 16.25 -4.06 -6.74
CA VAL A 57 14.85 -4.49 -6.66
C VAL A 57 14.56 -5.10 -5.28
N GLU A 58 15.56 -5.74 -4.67
CA GLU A 58 15.46 -6.31 -3.33
C GLU A 58 15.21 -5.26 -2.24
N ARG A 59 15.66 -4.02 -2.42
CA ARG A 59 15.35 -2.92 -1.50
C ARG A 59 13.91 -2.45 -1.57
N LEU A 60 13.20 -2.71 -2.67
CA LEU A 60 11.78 -2.38 -2.84
C LEU A 60 10.86 -3.49 -2.34
N ARG A 61 11.37 -4.72 -2.20
CA ARG A 61 10.62 -5.88 -1.71
C ARG A 61 10.06 -5.66 -0.32
N ASN A 62 10.90 -5.25 0.64
CA ASN A 62 10.47 -4.99 2.02
C ASN A 62 9.39 -3.88 2.11
N PRO A 63 9.56 -2.70 1.48
CA PRO A 63 8.53 -1.67 1.44
C PRO A 63 7.19 -2.16 0.88
N VAL A 64 7.18 -2.85 -0.26
CA VAL A 64 5.92 -3.28 -0.88
C VAL A 64 5.21 -4.34 -0.04
N GLN A 65 5.96 -5.26 0.57
CA GLN A 65 5.43 -6.28 1.48
C GLN A 65 4.82 -5.66 2.74
N LYS A 66 5.43 -4.61 3.30
CA LYS A 66 4.85 -3.87 4.44
C LYS A 66 3.51 -3.25 4.10
N ILE A 67 3.41 -2.61 2.92
CA ILE A 67 2.16 -2.00 2.44
C ILE A 67 1.10 -3.09 2.20
N GLU A 68 1.47 -4.20 1.57
CA GLU A 68 0.60 -5.35 1.35
C GLU A 68 0.06 -5.91 2.67
N ALA A 69 0.94 -6.19 3.63
CA ALA A 69 0.57 -6.71 4.94
C ALA A 69 -0.39 -5.76 5.68
N PHE A 70 -0.14 -4.46 5.64
CA PHE A 70 -1.04 -3.46 6.23
C PHE A 70 -2.43 -3.48 5.58
N ILE A 71 -2.50 -3.52 4.25
CA ILE A 71 -3.78 -3.56 3.53
C ILE A 71 -4.55 -4.84 3.88
N LEU A 72 -3.88 -6.00 3.89
CA LEU A 72 -4.47 -7.27 4.27
C LEU A 72 -4.95 -7.25 5.72
N GLU A 73 -4.16 -6.71 6.65
CA GLU A 73 -4.57 -6.54 8.05
C GLU A 73 -5.84 -5.69 8.17
N LYS A 74 -5.96 -4.58 7.42
CA LYS A 74 -7.18 -3.75 7.46
C LYS A 74 -8.40 -4.39 6.79
N VAL A 75 -8.18 -5.27 5.81
CA VAL A 75 -9.25 -6.04 5.16
C VAL A 75 -9.72 -7.18 6.06
N ASN A 76 -8.79 -7.89 6.72
CA ASN A 76 -9.04 -9.08 7.52
C ASN A 76 -9.36 -8.76 8.99
N GLY A 77 -8.85 -7.64 9.52
CA GLY A 77 -8.92 -7.24 10.93
C GLY A 77 -10.30 -6.85 11.45
N ASN A 78 -11.32 -6.82 10.58
CA ASN A 78 -12.72 -6.73 11.02
C ASN A 78 -13.31 -8.09 11.46
N GLN A 79 -12.52 -9.17 11.51
CA GLN A 79 -12.99 -10.48 11.99
C GLN A 79 -12.56 -10.82 13.44
N GLU A 80 -11.68 -10.04 14.08
CA GLU A 80 -11.13 -10.38 15.41
C GLU A 80 -11.84 -9.74 16.60
N ALA A 81 -12.86 -8.90 16.40
CA ALA A 81 -13.70 -8.40 17.50
C ALA A 81 -14.73 -9.43 18.02
N GLY A 82 -14.79 -10.63 17.43
CA GLY A 82 -15.79 -11.66 17.79
C GLY A 82 -15.25 -12.99 18.31
N ASN A 83 -13.93 -13.21 18.39
CA ASN A 83 -13.41 -14.56 18.68
C ASN A 83 -12.23 -14.59 19.66
N LYS A 84 -12.30 -13.83 20.76
CA LYS A 84 -11.45 -14.04 21.94
C LYS A 84 -12.30 -14.40 23.17
N SER A 85 -12.99 -15.54 23.10
CA SER A 85 -13.48 -16.25 24.28
C SER A 85 -13.57 -17.75 23.99
N ALA A 86 -12.45 -18.36 23.63
CA ALA A 86 -12.26 -19.79 23.86
C ALA A 86 -10.76 -20.05 23.85
N HIS A 87 -10.32 -20.90 24.78
CA HIS A 87 -8.98 -21.49 24.83
C HIS A 87 -7.91 -20.72 25.62
N THR A 88 -8.16 -20.56 26.91
CA THR A 88 -7.17 -20.93 27.93
C THR A 88 -7.74 -22.10 28.71
N SER A 89 -7.18 -23.29 28.48
CA SER A 89 -7.22 -24.43 29.40
C SER A 89 -5.82 -24.64 29.93
#